data_AF-A0A7S3MWB3-F1
#
_entry.id   AF-A0A7S3MWB3-F1
#
_cell.length_a   1.000
_cell.length_b   1.000
_cell.length_c   1.000
_cell.angle_alpha   90.00
_cell.angle_beta   90.00
_cell.angle_gamma   90.00
#
_symmetry.space_group_name_H-M   'P 1'
#
loop_
_entity.id
_entity.type
_entity.pdbx_description
1 polymer ?
#
loop_
_entity_poly.entity_id
_entity_poly.type
_entity_poly.pdbx_seq_one_letter_code
_entity_poly.pdbx_strand_id
1 'polypeptide(L)'
;IDWFSEWPEEALLGVGRGQIVAEDLELEESLDACVEMFKEIHQSVERKSAEFKDQLNRSNYVTPTSFLELLSAYSSILRSKRKAIEFSKNRLVGGLKVLEKAGIEIASLKEHIDKMAPELEVTKKDVAATMAQLAIDTADADKEKQIVAKDEAEATQQEAEAETLMTEAQAELSKATPLLEEAAKVLNELKKDDFYILAGIRKPTPAVVLGMEVSCHMMGHKPKKTALGKIEGDTNGFFETARTNLLNAPGQFMKSMQ
;
A
#
# COMPACT_ATOMS: atom_id res chain seq x y z
N ILE A 1 -11.43 -45.56 100.94
CA ILE A 1 -10.55 -44.47 100.47
C ILE A 1 -10.10 -44.89 99.09
N ASP A 2 -10.47 -44.16 98.04
CA ASP A 2 -9.97 -44.39 96.69
C ASP A 2 -8.64 -43.67 96.52
N TRP A 3 -7.60 -44.44 96.18
CA TRP A 3 -6.25 -43.93 95.94
C TRP A 3 -6.00 -43.87 94.43
N PHE A 4 -5.62 -42.69 93.94
CA PHE A 4 -5.18 -42.51 92.56
C PHE A 4 -3.65 -42.52 92.52
N SER A 5 -3.11 -43.40 91.67
CA SER A 5 -1.68 -43.53 91.41
C SER A 5 -1.32 -42.87 90.07
N GLU A 6 -0.02 -42.74 89.83
CA GLU A 6 0.54 -42.34 88.54
C GLU A 6 0.03 -43.28 87.43
N TRP A 7 -0.04 -42.76 86.20
CA TRP A 7 -0.56 -43.54 85.09
C TRP A 7 0.37 -44.71 84.77
N PRO A 8 -0.12 -45.97 84.77
CA PRO A 8 0.67 -47.11 84.33
C PRO A 8 0.98 -47.01 82.83
N GLU A 9 1.97 -47.77 82.37
CA GLU A 9 2.38 -47.81 80.96
C GLU A 9 1.21 -48.07 80.00
N GLU A 10 0.33 -49.01 80.36
CA GLU A 10 -0.86 -49.33 79.59
C GLU A 10 -1.81 -48.13 79.43
N ALA A 11 -1.92 -47.29 80.46
CA ALA A 11 -2.73 -46.07 80.41
C ALA A 11 -2.10 -45.01 79.49
N LEU A 12 -0.78 -44.83 79.54
CA LEU A 12 -0.06 -43.92 78.64
C LEU A 12 -0.22 -44.34 77.18
N LEU A 13 -0.10 -45.64 76.89
CA LEU A 13 -0.31 -46.18 75.55
C LEU A 13 -1.76 -45.99 75.08
N GLY A 14 -2.74 -46.32 75.94
CA GLY A 14 -4.16 -46.18 75.62
C GLY A 14 -4.58 -44.74 75.36
N VAL A 15 -4.20 -43.82 76.25
CA VAL A 15 -4.51 -42.39 76.11
C VAL A 15 -3.74 -41.77 74.95
N GLY A 16 -2.47 -42.13 74.78
CA GLY A 16 -1.64 -41.66 73.66
C GLY A 16 -2.23 -42.05 72.31
N ARG A 17 -2.62 -43.32 72.15
CA ARG A 17 -3.30 -43.81 70.95
C ARG A 17 -4.62 -43.09 70.72
N GLY A 18 -5.45 -42.98 71.76
CA GLY A 18 -6.76 -42.32 71.68
C GLY A 18 -6.67 -40.87 71.23
N GLN A 19 -5.72 -40.11 71.80
CA GLN A 19 -5.53 -38.70 71.46
C GLN A 19 -4.98 -38.51 70.04
N ILE A 20 -4.00 -39.30 69.62
CA ILE A 20 -3.42 -39.20 68.26
C ILE A 20 -4.45 -39.56 67.19
N VAL A 21 -5.28 -40.59 67.43
CA VAL A 21 -6.37 -40.96 66.53
C VAL A 21 -7.44 -39.87 66.48
N ALA A 22 -7.79 -39.26 67.61
CA ALA A 22 -8.72 -38.13 67.65
C ALA A 22 -8.21 -36.89 66.89
N GLU A 23 -6.89 -36.69 66.87
CA GLU A 23 -6.23 -35.63 66.11
C GLU A 23 -6.08 -35.93 64.61
N ASP A 24 -6.40 -37.13 64.14
CA ASP A 24 -6.34 -37.51 62.72
C ASP A 24 -4.98 -37.15 62.06
N LEU A 25 -3.89 -37.61 62.68
CA LEU A 25 -2.53 -37.31 62.22
C LEU A 25 -2.06 -38.20 61.06
N GLU A 26 -2.88 -39.10 60.51
CA GLU A 26 -2.53 -39.97 59.38
C GLU A 26 -1.14 -40.64 59.55
N LEU A 27 -0.86 -41.20 60.73
CA LEU A 27 0.43 -41.85 61.02
C LEU A 27 0.49 -43.31 60.55
N GLU A 28 -0.66 -43.91 60.22
CA GLU A 28 -0.80 -45.27 59.70
C GLU A 28 0.11 -46.29 60.43
N GLU A 29 1.08 -46.86 59.73
CA GLU A 29 2.02 -47.88 60.23
C GLU A 29 2.95 -47.38 61.34
N SER A 30 3.16 -46.07 61.44
CA SER A 30 4.03 -45.46 62.46
C SER A 30 3.31 -45.13 63.77
N LEU A 31 1.98 -45.31 63.84
CA LEU A 31 1.17 -44.95 65.00
C LEU A 31 1.69 -45.62 66.28
N ASP A 32 1.81 -46.94 66.28
CA ASP A 32 2.19 -47.70 67.47
C ASP A 32 3.62 -47.34 67.91
N ALA A 33 4.55 -47.14 66.97
CA ALA A 33 5.91 -46.71 67.27
C ALA A 33 5.98 -45.29 67.86
N CYS A 34 5.14 -44.36 67.37
CA CYS A 34 5.06 -43.01 67.92
C CYS A 34 4.48 -43.01 69.34
N VAL A 35 3.42 -43.79 69.58
CA VAL A 35 2.80 -43.92 70.91
C VAL A 35 3.80 -44.50 71.92
N GLU A 36 4.54 -45.54 71.53
CA GLU A 36 5.61 -46.13 72.35
C GLU A 36 6.70 -45.10 72.67
N MET A 37 7.12 -44.32 71.68
CA MET A 37 8.10 -43.24 71.87
C MET A 37 7.60 -42.16 72.85
N PHE A 38 6.34 -41.74 72.77
CA PHE A 38 5.79 -40.75 73.71
C PHE A 38 5.76 -41.28 75.16
N LYS A 39 5.40 -42.57 75.34
CA LYS A 39 5.45 -43.24 76.64
C LYS A 39 6.87 -43.21 77.21
N GLU A 40 7.86 -43.65 76.43
CA GLU A 40 9.28 -43.67 76.84
C GLU A 40 9.81 -42.27 77.17
N ILE A 41 9.45 -41.25 76.38
CA ILE A 41 9.82 -39.86 76.66
C ILE A 41 9.25 -39.41 78.01
N HIS A 42 7.97 -39.68 78.27
CA HIS A 42 7.32 -39.27 79.51
C HIS A 42 7.97 -39.91 80.74
N GLN A 43 8.12 -41.25 80.72
CA GLN A 43 8.75 -42.00 81.81
C GLN A 43 10.22 -41.63 82.01
N SER A 44 10.94 -41.28 80.93
CA SER A 44 12.31 -40.78 81.05
C SER A 44 12.35 -39.46 81.83
N VAL A 45 11.39 -38.56 81.61
CA VAL A 45 11.30 -37.28 82.36
C VAL A 45 10.92 -37.52 83.82
N GLU A 46 10.06 -38.50 84.12
CA GLU A 46 9.74 -38.91 85.50
C GLU A 46 10.99 -39.38 86.24
N ARG A 47 11.74 -40.33 85.65
CA ARG A 47 13.00 -40.84 86.23
C ARG A 47 14.02 -39.73 86.43
N LYS A 48 14.18 -38.84 85.45
CA LYS A 48 15.09 -37.68 85.58
C LYS A 48 14.61 -36.66 86.61
N SER A 49 13.32 -36.52 86.83
CA SER A 49 12.78 -35.64 87.88
C SER A 49 13.05 -36.20 89.28
N ALA A 50 13.03 -37.53 89.45
CA ALA A 50 13.46 -38.18 90.68
C ALA A 50 14.97 -37.97 90.92
N GLU A 51 15.81 -38.23 89.92
CA GLU A 51 17.26 -37.97 90.02
C GLU A 51 17.57 -36.50 90.34
N PHE A 52 16.83 -35.56 89.74
CA PHE A 52 16.99 -34.13 89.97
C PHE A 52 16.65 -33.74 91.41
N LYS A 53 15.61 -34.35 91.99
CA LYS A 53 15.26 -34.17 93.40
C LYS A 53 16.35 -34.72 94.31
N ASP A 54 16.88 -35.90 94.02
CA ASP A 54 17.90 -36.54 94.84
C ASP A 54 19.23 -35.76 94.82
N GLN A 55 19.61 -35.22 93.67
CA GLN A 55 20.90 -34.53 93.50
C GLN A 55 20.87 -33.07 93.96
N LEU A 56 19.79 -32.34 93.67
CA LEU A 56 19.72 -30.89 93.86
C LEU A 56 18.67 -30.47 94.89
N ASN A 57 17.95 -31.41 95.48
CA ASN A 57 16.85 -31.18 96.43
C ASN A 57 15.79 -30.20 95.89
N ARG A 58 15.58 -30.22 94.56
CA ARG A 58 14.58 -29.41 93.86
C ARG A 58 13.54 -30.32 93.24
N SER A 59 12.26 -30.07 93.53
CA SER A 59 11.16 -30.85 92.98
C SER A 59 10.77 -30.36 91.58
N ASN A 60 10.67 -31.27 90.63
CA ASN A 60 9.97 -31.09 89.37
C ASN A 60 8.81 -32.10 89.33
N TYR A 61 7.59 -31.63 89.03
CA TYR A 61 6.40 -32.48 89.03
C TYR A 61 6.04 -32.84 87.60
N VAL A 62 6.07 -34.14 87.30
CA VAL A 62 5.56 -34.68 86.04
C VAL A 62 4.12 -35.10 86.29
N THR A 63 3.20 -34.63 85.44
CA THR A 63 1.77 -34.90 85.59
C THR A 63 1.20 -35.45 84.29
N PRO A 64 0.07 -36.19 84.33
CA PRO A 64 -0.61 -36.62 83.12
C PRO A 64 -0.94 -35.46 82.16
N THR A 65 -1.20 -34.26 82.69
CA THR A 65 -1.39 -33.05 81.87
C THR A 65 -0.19 -32.76 80.98
N SER A 66 1.03 -32.90 81.51
CA SER A 66 2.27 -32.72 80.74
C SER A 66 2.43 -33.75 79.61
N PHE A 67 1.87 -34.96 79.77
CA PHE A 67 1.80 -35.96 78.70
C PHE A 67 0.84 -35.55 77.58
N LEU A 68 -0.34 -35.06 77.93
CA LEU A 68 -1.33 -34.57 76.95
C LEU A 68 -0.82 -33.33 76.20
N GLU A 69 -0.08 -32.45 76.89
CA GLU A 69 0.60 -31.30 76.29
C GLU A 69 1.68 -31.73 75.28
N LEU A 70 2.48 -32.75 75.61
CA LEU A 70 3.47 -33.33 74.68
C LEU A 70 2.80 -33.80 73.39
N LEU A 71 1.71 -34.55 73.51
CA LEU A 71 0.94 -35.06 72.37
C LEU A 71 0.34 -33.93 71.54
N SER A 72 -0.27 -32.93 72.18
CA SER A 72 -0.85 -31.76 71.50
C SER A 72 0.21 -30.92 70.78
N ALA A 73 1.37 -30.70 71.42
CA ALA A 73 2.49 -29.99 70.82
C ALA A 73 3.03 -30.73 69.60
N TYR A 74 3.16 -32.06 69.68
CA TYR A 74 3.57 -32.88 68.55
C TYR A 74 2.58 -32.76 67.39
N SER A 75 1.27 -32.91 67.64
CA SER A 75 0.22 -32.74 66.63
C SER A 75 0.32 -31.39 65.91
N SER A 76 0.46 -30.31 66.67
CA SER A 76 0.59 -28.95 66.14
C SER A 76 1.84 -28.78 65.26
N ILE A 77 2.99 -29.26 65.74
CA ILE A 77 4.25 -29.19 65.00
C ILE A 77 4.18 -30.01 63.72
N LEU A 78 3.65 -31.23 63.77
CA LEU A 78 3.54 -32.11 62.62
C LEU A 78 2.66 -31.49 61.53
N ARG A 79 1.49 -30.95 61.88
CA ARG A 79 0.60 -30.23 60.95
C ARG A 79 1.32 -29.05 60.30
N SER A 80 2.02 -28.24 61.10
CA SER A 80 2.77 -27.08 60.61
C SER A 80 3.86 -27.48 59.62
N LYS A 81 4.63 -28.52 59.93
CA LYS A 81 5.70 -29.03 59.05
C LYS A 81 5.15 -29.63 57.77
N ARG A 82 4.08 -30.44 57.84
CA ARG A 82 3.41 -30.98 56.65
C ARG A 82 2.91 -29.86 55.74
N LYS A 83 2.26 -28.83 56.30
CA LYS A 83 1.78 -27.67 55.53
C LYS A 83 2.92 -26.92 54.83
N ALA A 84 4.05 -26.72 55.52
CA ALA A 84 5.23 -26.07 54.93
C ALA A 84 5.86 -26.88 53.78
N ILE A 85 5.94 -28.20 53.95
CA ILE A 85 6.43 -29.13 52.92
C ILE A 85 5.48 -29.15 51.72
N GLU A 86 4.18 -29.27 51.96
CA GLU A 86 3.17 -29.30 50.89
C GLU A 86 3.15 -27.99 50.11
N PHE A 87 3.28 -26.84 50.78
CA PHE A 87 3.43 -25.55 50.11
C PHE A 87 4.68 -25.52 49.21
N SER A 88 5.82 -25.99 49.73
CA SER A 88 7.08 -26.03 48.99
C SER A 88 6.99 -26.95 47.77
N LYS A 89 6.40 -28.13 47.94
CA LYS A 89 6.12 -29.08 46.87
C LYS A 89 5.22 -28.46 45.80
N ASN A 90 4.10 -27.86 46.18
CA ASN A 90 3.17 -27.23 45.24
C ASN A 90 3.81 -26.08 44.46
N ARG A 91 4.68 -25.29 45.11
CA ARG A 91 5.48 -24.27 44.43
C ARG A 91 6.42 -24.87 43.38
N LEU A 92 7.13 -25.95 43.72
CA LEU A 92 8.03 -26.63 42.79
C LEU A 92 7.27 -27.27 41.62
N VAL A 93 6.15 -27.94 41.88
CA VAL A 93 5.28 -28.53 40.85
C VAL A 93 4.73 -27.44 39.93
N GLY A 94 4.31 -26.29 40.48
CA GLY A 94 3.89 -25.13 39.70
C GLY A 94 5.01 -24.59 38.81
N GLY A 95 6.22 -24.44 39.37
CA GLY A 95 7.40 -24.00 38.61
C GLY A 95 7.77 -24.97 37.48
N LEU A 96 7.71 -26.28 37.74
CA LEU A 96 8.00 -27.30 36.73
C LEU A 96 7.02 -27.26 35.56
N LYS A 97 5.72 -27.04 35.82
CA LYS A 97 4.70 -26.86 34.77
C LYS A 97 4.98 -25.61 33.92
N VAL A 98 5.47 -24.53 34.52
CA VAL A 98 5.82 -23.31 33.78
C VAL A 98 7.04 -23.56 32.89
N LEU A 99 8.07 -24.24 33.42
CA LEU A 99 9.27 -24.60 32.65
C LEU A 99 8.95 -25.54 31.49
N GLU A 100 8.06 -26.51 31.69
CA GLU A 100 7.60 -27.42 30.65
C GLU A 100 6.91 -26.65 29.51
N LYS A 101 5.98 -25.74 29.85
CA LYS A 101 5.32 -24.88 28.85
C LYS A 101 6.31 -24.02 28.09
N ALA A 102 7.23 -23.36 28.78
CA ALA A 102 8.27 -22.54 28.16
C ALA A 102 9.16 -23.39 27.23
N GLY A 103 9.47 -24.64 27.61
CA GLY A 103 10.22 -25.57 26.76
C GLY A 103 9.50 -25.90 25.45
N ILE A 104 8.19 -26.13 25.51
CA ILE A 104 7.34 -26.35 24.31
C ILE A 104 7.30 -25.10 23.43
N GLU A 105 7.12 -23.92 24.02
CA GLU A 105 7.09 -22.64 23.29
C GLU A 105 8.44 -22.34 22.61
N ILE A 106 9.56 -22.56 23.31
CA ILE A 106 10.91 -22.40 22.74
C ILE A 106 11.14 -23.37 21.58
N ALA A 107 10.70 -24.63 21.71
CA ALA A 107 10.82 -25.61 20.62
C ALA A 107 10.04 -25.18 19.37
N SER A 108 8.80 -24.70 19.55
CA SER A 108 7.97 -24.16 18.47
C SER A 108 8.60 -22.93 17.81
N LEU A 109 9.12 -22.00 18.62
CA LEU A 109 9.80 -20.81 18.11
C LEU A 109 11.05 -21.17 17.32
N LYS A 110 11.81 -22.17 17.77
CA LYS A 110 12.99 -22.66 17.05
C LYS A 110 12.61 -23.23 15.70
N GLU A 111 11.56 -24.04 15.62
CA GLU A 111 11.05 -24.56 14.34
C GLU A 111 10.63 -23.42 13.40
N HIS A 112 9.99 -22.38 13.93
CA HIS A 112 9.59 -21.21 13.13
C HIS A 112 10.81 -20.44 12.60
N ILE A 113 11.84 -20.24 13.42
CA ILE A 113 13.12 -19.62 13.00
C ILE A 113 13.79 -20.46 11.91
N ASP A 114 13.87 -21.78 12.11
CA ASP A 114 14.50 -22.69 11.15
C ASP A 114 13.80 -22.67 9.78
N LYS A 115 12.47 -22.44 9.75
CA LYS A 115 11.69 -22.24 8.52
C LYS A 115 11.87 -20.85 7.89
N MET A 116 11.86 -19.79 8.71
CA MET A 116 11.96 -18.42 8.21
C MET A 116 13.38 -18.03 7.75
N ALA A 117 14.41 -18.61 8.34
CA ALA A 117 15.81 -18.31 8.00
C ALA A 117 16.12 -18.48 6.50
N PRO A 118 15.80 -19.62 5.83
CA PRO A 118 16.05 -19.75 4.40
C PRO A 118 15.18 -18.82 3.54
N GLU A 119 13.91 -18.61 3.90
CA GLU A 119 13.02 -17.68 3.18
C GLU A 119 13.55 -16.24 3.24
N LEU A 120 14.11 -15.83 4.37
CA LEU A 120 14.74 -14.53 4.53
C LEU A 120 15.96 -14.37 3.64
N GLU A 121 16.78 -15.41 3.48
CA GLU A 121 17.95 -15.35 2.60
C GLU A 121 17.56 -15.32 1.12
N VAL A 122 16.49 -16.00 0.72
CA VAL A 122 15.95 -15.91 -0.65
C VAL A 122 15.40 -14.51 -0.91
N THR A 123 14.53 -14.01 -0.04
CA THR A 123 13.93 -12.67 -0.20
C THR A 123 14.98 -11.57 -0.20
N LYS A 124 16.05 -11.66 0.60
CA LYS A 124 17.20 -10.73 0.51
C LYS A 124 17.85 -10.72 -0.87
N LYS A 125 18.05 -11.90 -1.47
CA LYS A 125 18.62 -12.00 -2.83
C LYS A 125 17.68 -11.42 -3.88
N ASP A 126 16.39 -11.70 -3.77
CA ASP A 126 15.38 -11.18 -4.70
C ASP A 126 15.25 -9.66 -4.60
N VAL A 127 15.28 -9.10 -3.38
CA VAL A 127 15.28 -7.65 -3.15
C VAL A 127 16.55 -7.02 -3.72
N ALA A 128 17.72 -7.63 -3.54
CA ALA A 128 18.96 -7.13 -4.14
C ALA A 128 18.90 -7.14 -5.68
N ALA A 129 18.36 -8.20 -6.28
CA ALA A 129 18.20 -8.32 -7.74
C ALA A 129 17.21 -7.30 -8.30
N THR A 130 16.05 -7.13 -7.66
CA THR A 130 15.03 -6.14 -8.06
C THR A 130 15.53 -4.71 -7.92
N MET A 131 16.28 -4.40 -6.86
CA MET A 131 16.92 -3.09 -6.70
C MET A 131 17.95 -2.81 -7.80
N ALA A 132 18.72 -3.83 -8.21
CA ALA A 132 19.66 -3.70 -9.32
C ALA A 132 18.93 -3.44 -10.65
N GLN A 133 17.84 -4.15 -10.92
CA GLN A 133 17.04 -3.94 -12.13
C GLN A 133 16.38 -2.56 -12.14
N LEU A 134 15.79 -2.13 -11.02
CA LEU A 134 15.20 -0.79 -10.88
C LEU A 134 16.22 0.32 -11.15
N ALA A 135 17.47 0.15 -10.74
CA ALA A 135 18.52 1.12 -11.02
C ALA A 135 18.80 1.25 -12.53
N ILE A 136 18.78 0.13 -13.27
CA ILE A 136 18.92 0.11 -14.73
C ILE A 136 17.70 0.78 -15.38
N ASP A 137 16.49 0.33 -15.03
CA ASP A 137 15.25 0.82 -15.61
C ASP A 137 15.06 2.33 -15.35
N THR A 138 15.45 2.81 -14.15
CA THR A 138 15.41 4.24 -13.82
C THR A 138 16.39 5.03 -14.67
N ALA A 139 17.61 4.52 -14.87
CA ALA A 139 18.61 5.19 -15.70
C ALA A 139 18.18 5.26 -17.18
N ASP A 140 17.50 4.23 -17.68
CA ASP A 140 16.98 4.23 -19.05
C ASP A 140 15.73 5.11 -19.20
N ALA A 141 14.83 5.11 -18.21
CA ALA A 141 13.69 6.02 -18.17
C ALA A 141 14.11 7.49 -18.10
N ASP A 142 15.17 7.82 -17.36
CA ASP A 142 15.72 9.18 -17.29
C ASP A 142 16.33 9.62 -18.64
N LYS A 143 16.99 8.71 -19.38
CA LYS A 143 17.47 9.00 -20.75
C LYS A 143 16.30 9.25 -21.69
N GLU A 144 15.30 8.38 -21.69
CA GLU A 144 14.13 8.52 -22.56
C GLU A 144 13.37 9.81 -22.26
N LYS A 145 13.22 10.15 -20.96
CA LYS A 145 12.60 11.42 -20.55
C LYS A 145 13.34 12.64 -21.09
N GLN A 146 14.68 12.60 -21.16
CA GLN A 146 15.45 13.70 -21.75
C GLN A 146 15.22 13.82 -23.27
N ILE A 147 15.10 12.68 -23.97
CA ILE A 147 14.79 12.65 -25.40
C ILE A 147 13.40 13.22 -25.65
N VAL A 148 12.39 12.70 -24.95
CA VAL A 148 11.00 13.17 -25.07
C VAL A 148 10.88 14.64 -24.74
N ALA A 149 11.54 15.14 -23.68
CA ALA A 149 11.52 16.57 -23.35
C ALA A 149 12.11 17.46 -24.46
N LYS A 150 13.12 16.95 -25.19
CA LYS A 150 13.69 17.66 -26.35
C LYS A 150 12.71 17.65 -27.52
N ASP A 151 12.13 16.50 -27.82
CA ASP A 151 11.18 16.34 -28.93
C ASP A 151 9.89 17.14 -28.69
N GLU A 152 9.38 17.17 -27.44
CA GLU A 152 8.25 18.01 -27.04
C GLU A 152 8.55 19.50 -27.24
N ALA A 153 9.77 19.95 -26.90
CA ALA A 153 10.16 21.34 -27.11
C ALA A 153 10.24 21.70 -28.61
N GLU A 154 10.81 20.80 -29.43
CA GLU A 154 10.87 20.98 -30.88
C GLU A 154 9.47 20.96 -31.53
N ALA A 155 8.60 20.04 -31.12
CA ALA A 155 7.22 19.96 -31.59
C ALA A 155 6.40 21.20 -31.21
N THR A 156 6.54 21.69 -29.97
CA THR A 156 5.87 22.92 -29.51
C THR A 156 6.32 24.14 -30.33
N GLN A 157 7.61 24.21 -30.67
CA GLN A 157 8.13 25.29 -31.51
C GLN A 157 7.54 25.20 -32.93
N GLN A 158 7.55 24.02 -33.54
CA GLN A 158 6.98 23.80 -34.88
C GLN A 158 5.48 24.07 -34.92
N GLU A 159 4.74 23.70 -33.88
CA GLU A 159 3.31 24.01 -33.74
C GLU A 159 3.08 25.52 -33.71
N ALA A 160 3.85 26.26 -32.91
CA ALA A 160 3.76 27.72 -32.86
C ALA A 160 4.10 28.37 -34.22
N GLU A 161 5.14 27.89 -34.90
CA GLU A 161 5.50 28.36 -36.25
C GLU A 161 4.37 28.07 -37.26
N ALA A 162 3.81 26.87 -37.25
CA ALA A 162 2.70 26.50 -38.12
C ALA A 162 1.42 27.32 -37.83
N GLU A 163 1.12 27.58 -36.56
CA GLU A 163 -0.03 28.40 -36.15
C GLU A 163 0.12 29.85 -36.61
N THR A 164 1.33 30.42 -36.52
CA THR A 164 1.60 31.77 -37.05
C THR A 164 1.40 31.82 -38.56
N LEU A 165 1.96 30.86 -39.31
CA LEU A 165 1.82 30.80 -40.76
C LEU A 165 0.36 30.59 -41.19
N MET A 166 -0.37 29.72 -40.49
CA MET A 166 -1.80 29.50 -40.72
C MET A 166 -2.59 30.80 -40.50
N THR A 167 -2.29 31.53 -39.42
CA THR A 167 -2.98 32.77 -39.07
C THR A 167 -2.71 33.86 -40.11
N GLU A 168 -1.46 33.99 -40.57
CA GLU A 168 -1.07 34.91 -41.64
C GLU A 168 -1.78 34.59 -42.96
N ALA A 169 -1.76 33.32 -43.39
CA ALA A 169 -2.44 32.87 -44.60
C ALA A 169 -3.97 33.07 -44.51
N GLN A 170 -4.58 32.78 -43.37
CA GLN A 170 -6.01 33.00 -43.16
C GLN A 170 -6.37 34.49 -43.19
N ALA A 171 -5.50 35.35 -42.66
CA ALA A 171 -5.67 36.80 -42.72
C ALA A 171 -5.61 37.31 -44.16
N GLU A 172 -4.66 36.84 -44.97
CA GLU A 172 -4.59 37.19 -46.39
C GLU A 172 -5.80 36.66 -47.18
N LEU A 173 -6.19 35.41 -46.93
CA LEU A 173 -7.35 34.81 -47.56
C LEU A 173 -8.62 35.60 -47.25
N SER A 174 -8.82 36.02 -45.99
CA SER A 174 -9.98 36.82 -45.57
C SER A 174 -10.06 38.21 -46.20
N LYS A 175 -8.92 38.76 -46.66
CA LYS A 175 -8.88 40.02 -47.43
C LYS A 175 -9.21 39.77 -48.90
N ALA A 176 -8.78 38.64 -49.45
CA ALA A 176 -8.98 38.29 -50.85
C ALA A 176 -10.39 37.77 -51.16
N THR A 177 -11.01 37.00 -50.26
CA THR A 177 -12.37 36.46 -50.44
C THR A 177 -13.46 37.51 -50.68
N PRO A 178 -13.57 38.63 -49.92
CA PRO A 178 -14.62 39.61 -50.18
C PRO A 178 -14.43 40.33 -51.53
N LEU A 179 -13.18 40.58 -51.95
CA LEU A 179 -12.88 41.17 -53.25
C LEU A 179 -13.28 40.22 -54.40
N LEU A 180 -13.04 38.92 -54.22
CA LEU A 180 -13.45 37.90 -55.19
C LEU A 180 -14.97 37.73 -55.22
N GLU A 181 -15.65 37.73 -54.08
CA GLU A 181 -17.12 37.68 -54.00
C GLU A 181 -17.77 38.93 -54.60
N GLU A 182 -17.20 40.11 -54.40
CA GLU A 182 -17.63 41.36 -55.04
C GLU A 182 -17.46 41.28 -56.56
N ALA A 183 -16.29 40.83 -57.03
CA ALA A 183 -16.04 40.63 -58.45
C ALA A 183 -17.01 39.59 -59.07
N ALA A 184 -17.30 38.51 -58.36
CA ALA A 184 -18.26 37.49 -58.78
C ALA A 184 -19.71 38.02 -58.82
N LYS A 185 -20.10 38.90 -57.89
CA LYS A 185 -21.40 39.60 -57.93
C LYS A 185 -21.51 40.51 -59.15
N VAL A 186 -20.49 41.33 -59.42
CA VAL A 186 -20.47 42.21 -60.60
C VAL A 186 -20.56 41.38 -61.89
N LEU A 187 -19.87 40.24 -61.96
CA LEU A 187 -19.97 39.33 -63.10
C LEU A 187 -21.39 38.79 -63.29
N ASN A 188 -22.10 38.45 -62.20
CA ASN A 188 -23.48 37.97 -62.24
C ASN A 188 -24.49 39.04 -62.69
N GLU A 189 -24.16 40.32 -62.58
CA GLU A 189 -24.99 41.44 -63.05
C GLU A 189 -24.86 41.74 -64.55
N LEU A 190 -23.80 41.22 -65.21
CA LEU A 190 -23.57 41.44 -66.64
C LEU A 190 -24.63 40.72 -67.49
N LYS A 191 -25.17 41.42 -68.48
CA LYS A 191 -26.18 40.87 -69.39
C LYS A 191 -25.53 40.44 -70.70
N LYS A 192 -26.13 39.43 -71.34
CA LYS A 192 -25.70 38.94 -72.66
C LYS A 192 -25.70 40.06 -73.72
N ASP A 193 -26.65 40.99 -73.58
CA ASP A 193 -26.83 42.10 -74.52
C ASP A 193 -25.66 43.09 -74.49
N ASP A 194 -25.03 43.29 -73.33
CA ASP A 194 -23.88 44.20 -73.19
C ASP A 194 -22.67 43.70 -73.99
N PHE A 195 -22.48 42.38 -74.06
CA PHE A 195 -21.41 41.76 -74.86
C PHE A 195 -21.68 41.81 -76.37
N TYR A 196 -22.95 41.75 -76.79
CA TYR A 196 -23.32 41.95 -78.20
C TYR A 196 -23.08 43.40 -78.65
N ILE A 197 -23.34 44.37 -77.75
CA ILE A 197 -23.03 45.78 -77.99
C ILE A 197 -21.51 45.96 -78.14
N LEU A 198 -20.72 45.36 -77.23
CA LEU A 198 -19.24 45.38 -77.30
C LEU A 198 -18.73 44.76 -78.61
N ALA A 199 -19.31 43.66 -79.08
CA ALA A 199 -18.94 43.02 -80.36
C ALA A 199 -19.24 43.91 -81.60
N GLY A 200 -20.15 44.87 -81.47
CA GLY A 200 -20.55 45.81 -82.51
C GLY A 200 -19.69 47.08 -82.60
N ILE A 201 -18.79 47.33 -81.65
CA ILE A 201 -17.98 48.54 -81.60
C ILE A 201 -16.92 48.52 -82.72
N ARG A 202 -16.95 49.54 -83.59
CA ARG A 202 -16.00 49.68 -84.72
C ARG A 202 -14.64 50.26 -84.31
N LYS A 203 -14.59 51.02 -83.21
CA LYS A 203 -13.37 51.63 -82.66
C LYS A 203 -13.38 51.49 -81.13
N PRO A 204 -12.81 50.40 -80.58
CA PRO A 204 -12.83 50.16 -79.13
C PRO A 204 -11.95 51.18 -78.42
N THR A 205 -12.37 51.62 -77.23
CA THR A 205 -11.53 52.46 -76.37
C THR A 205 -10.39 51.62 -75.77
N PRO A 206 -9.27 52.25 -75.38
CA PRO A 206 -8.13 51.52 -74.80
C PRO A 206 -8.50 50.61 -73.60
N ALA A 207 -9.48 51.04 -72.78
CA ALA A 207 -9.97 50.26 -71.64
C ALA A 207 -10.67 48.96 -72.07
N VAL A 208 -11.45 48.98 -73.16
CA VAL A 208 -12.15 47.81 -73.69
C VAL A 208 -11.17 46.83 -74.33
N VAL A 209 -10.14 47.32 -75.03
CA VAL A 209 -9.07 46.48 -75.59
C VAL A 209 -8.31 45.78 -74.48
N LEU A 210 -7.94 46.48 -73.40
CA LEU A 210 -7.24 45.91 -72.26
C LEU A 210 -8.08 44.85 -71.52
N GLY A 211 -9.38 45.12 -71.28
CA GLY A 211 -10.27 44.15 -70.65
C GLY A 211 -10.45 42.87 -71.46
N MET A 212 -10.52 42.99 -72.80
CA MET A 212 -10.61 41.85 -73.72
C MET A 212 -9.27 41.11 -73.87
N GLU A 213 -8.14 41.82 -73.78
CA GLU A 213 -6.79 41.24 -73.77
C GLU A 213 -6.54 40.38 -72.52
N VAL A 214 -6.94 40.86 -71.33
CA VAL A 214 -6.89 40.11 -70.06
C VAL A 214 -7.81 38.89 -70.13
N SER A 215 -9.04 39.06 -70.64
CA SER A 215 -9.99 37.95 -70.82
C SER A 215 -9.46 36.88 -71.76
N CYS A 216 -8.82 37.28 -72.87
CA CYS A 216 -8.19 36.33 -73.81
C CYS A 216 -7.02 35.58 -73.18
N HIS A 217 -6.20 36.24 -72.34
CA HIS A 217 -5.12 35.57 -71.61
C HIS A 217 -5.64 34.58 -70.57
N MET A 218 -6.63 34.97 -69.75
CA MET A 218 -7.25 34.09 -68.76
C MET A 218 -7.92 32.86 -69.41
N MET A 219 -8.53 33.04 -70.57
CA MET A 219 -9.18 31.97 -71.34
C MET A 219 -8.20 31.22 -72.28
N GLY A 220 -6.91 31.56 -72.27
CA GLY A 220 -5.86 30.88 -73.05
C GLY A 220 -5.88 31.13 -74.57
N HIS A 221 -6.59 32.15 -75.06
CA HIS A 221 -6.69 32.49 -76.47
C HIS A 221 -5.60 33.50 -76.88
N LYS A 222 -4.63 33.05 -77.67
CA LYS A 222 -3.58 33.90 -78.25
C LYS A 222 -4.05 34.55 -79.57
N PRO A 223 -3.62 35.79 -79.87
CA PRO A 223 -4.05 36.50 -81.07
C PRO A 223 -3.45 35.84 -82.31
N LYS A 224 -4.29 35.58 -83.31
CA LYS A 224 -3.84 35.02 -84.59
C LYS A 224 -3.13 36.12 -85.40
N LYS A 225 -2.12 35.76 -86.19
CA LYS A 225 -1.38 36.71 -87.06
C LYS A 225 -2.29 37.54 -87.98
N THR A 226 -3.47 37.02 -88.32
CA THR A 226 -4.50 37.67 -89.14
C THR A 226 -5.35 38.72 -88.41
N ALA A 227 -5.25 38.80 -87.08
CA ALA A 227 -6.04 39.71 -86.24
C ALA A 227 -5.27 41.01 -85.87
N LEU A 228 -3.94 41.04 -86.06
CA LEU A 228 -3.10 42.20 -85.77
C LEU A 228 -3.43 43.37 -86.70
N GLY A 229 -3.71 44.56 -86.14
CA GLY A 229 -3.90 45.80 -86.88
C GLY A 229 -5.17 45.89 -87.72
N LYS A 230 -6.12 44.97 -87.55
CA LYS A 230 -7.37 44.91 -88.33
C LYS A 230 -8.40 45.97 -87.89
N ILE A 231 -8.30 46.46 -86.66
CA ILE A 231 -9.18 47.48 -86.06
C ILE A 231 -8.31 48.63 -85.54
N GLU A 232 -8.65 49.88 -85.88
CA GLU A 232 -7.96 51.06 -85.34
C GLU A 232 -8.11 51.13 -83.81
N GLY A 233 -6.99 51.01 -83.09
CA GLY A 233 -6.95 51.00 -81.62
C GLY A 233 -6.62 49.64 -80.99
N ASP A 234 -6.60 48.54 -81.77
CA ASP A 234 -6.16 47.20 -81.33
C ASP A 234 -4.82 46.83 -81.97
N THR A 235 -3.72 47.35 -81.39
CA THR A 235 -2.35 47.15 -81.90
C THR A 235 -1.89 45.71 -81.79
N ASN A 236 -2.41 44.94 -80.84
CA ASN A 236 -1.97 43.58 -80.54
C ASN A 236 -2.94 42.48 -81.05
N GLY A 237 -4.09 42.85 -81.63
CA GLY A 237 -5.05 41.93 -82.25
C GLY A 237 -5.91 41.13 -81.26
N PHE A 238 -5.93 41.53 -79.98
CA PHE A 238 -6.65 40.82 -78.92
C PHE A 238 -8.14 41.11 -78.94
N PHE A 239 -8.56 42.30 -79.36
CA PHE A 239 -9.98 42.65 -79.44
C PHE A 239 -10.68 41.87 -80.55
N GLU A 240 -10.07 41.73 -81.72
CA GLU A 240 -10.63 40.90 -82.81
C GLU A 240 -10.63 39.39 -82.45
N THR A 241 -9.65 38.95 -81.68
CA THR A 241 -9.58 37.57 -81.17
C THR A 241 -10.65 37.31 -80.11
N ALA A 242 -10.91 38.27 -79.22
CA ALA A 242 -12.02 38.25 -78.28
C ALA A 242 -13.36 38.30 -79.00
N ARG A 243 -13.49 39.14 -80.05
CA ARG A 243 -14.71 39.28 -80.84
C ARG A 243 -15.12 37.95 -81.48
N THR A 244 -14.17 37.25 -82.06
CA THR A 244 -14.41 36.00 -82.78
C THR A 244 -14.69 34.81 -81.87
N ASN A 245 -13.97 34.70 -80.74
CA ASN A 245 -14.01 33.51 -79.88
C ASN A 245 -14.80 33.68 -78.58
N LEU A 246 -14.92 34.90 -78.05
CA LEU A 246 -15.56 35.19 -76.75
C LEU A 246 -16.88 35.96 -76.91
N LEU A 247 -16.90 37.03 -77.71
CA LEU A 247 -18.07 37.93 -77.81
C LEU A 247 -19.15 37.46 -78.81
N ASN A 248 -18.84 36.56 -79.75
CA ASN A 248 -19.83 35.97 -80.66
C ASN A 248 -20.76 34.96 -79.97
N ALA A 249 -20.36 34.40 -78.81
CA ALA A 249 -21.16 33.49 -78.01
C ALA A 249 -21.17 33.90 -76.51
N PRO A 250 -21.82 35.02 -76.15
CA PRO A 250 -21.77 35.58 -74.79
C PRO A 250 -22.23 34.61 -73.70
N GLY A 251 -23.19 33.73 -74.02
CA GLY A 251 -23.71 32.75 -73.06
C GLY A 251 -22.73 31.64 -72.68
N GLN A 252 -21.78 31.29 -73.55
CA GLN A 252 -20.69 30.35 -73.21
C GLN A 252 -19.57 31.06 -72.47
N PHE A 253 -19.26 32.29 -72.89
CA PHE A 253 -18.24 33.13 -72.26
C PHE A 253 -18.59 33.51 -70.81
N MET A 254 -19.84 33.87 -70.51
CA MET A 254 -20.27 34.14 -69.13
C MET A 254 -20.25 32.89 -68.25
N LYS A 255 -20.58 31.71 -68.80
CA LYS A 255 -20.51 30.43 -68.06
C LYS A 255 -19.09 30.00 -67.72
N SER A 256 -18.10 30.43 -68.49
CA SER A 256 -16.69 30.15 -68.20
C SER A 256 -16.05 31.15 -67.23
N MET A 257 -16.74 32.24 -66.91
CA MET A 257 -16.26 33.24 -65.93
C MET A 257 -16.85 33.01 -64.51
N GLN A 258 -17.95 32.25 -64.39
CA GLN A 258 -18.55 31.80 -63.12
C GLN A 258 -17.88 30.52 -62.61
#